data_AF-A0A956CYS2-F1
#
_entry.id   AF-A0A956CYS2-F1
#
_cell.length_a   1.000
_cell.length_b   1.000
_cell.length_c   1.000
_cell.angle_alpha   90.00
_cell.angle_beta   90.00
_cell.angle_gamma   90.00
#
_symmetry.space_group_name_H-M   'P 1'
#
loop_
_entity.id
_entity.type
_entity.pdbx_description
1 polymer ?
#
loop_
_entity_poly.entity_id
_entity_poly.type
_entity_poly.pdbx_seq_one_letter_code
_entity_poly.pdbx_strand_id
1 'polypeptide(L)'
;MHVEPRHALKESPLEPDGERDADVDDEAGDRGEEPRIRCPRCRWVPRRGDAWMCYCGCEFHTFETAGRCPDCGFQYRETMCLACERWSPHLAWYTDPPR
;
A
#
# COMPACT_ATOMS: atom_id res chain seq x y z
N MET A 1 -25.72 62.13 27.29
CA MET A 1 -26.79 61.26 27.84
C MET A 1 -27.02 60.13 26.85
N HIS A 2 -26.31 59.03 27.02
CA HIS A 2 -26.64 57.75 26.41
C HIS A 2 -26.51 56.74 27.53
N VAL A 3 -27.64 56.19 27.94
CA VAL A 3 -27.75 55.16 28.97
C VAL A 3 -27.78 53.84 28.22
N GLU A 4 -26.77 53.00 28.44
CA GLU A 4 -26.75 51.65 27.87
C GLU A 4 -27.20 50.65 28.95
N PRO A 5 -28.09 49.71 28.60
CA PRO A 5 -28.83 48.89 29.54
C PRO A 5 -28.02 47.73 30.13
N ARG A 6 -28.36 47.42 31.38
CA ARG A 6 -27.84 46.32 32.20
C ARG A 6 -28.27 44.99 31.60
N HIS A 7 -27.34 44.09 31.28
CA HIS A 7 -27.67 42.69 31.11
C HIS A 7 -26.66 41.77 31.80
N ALA A 8 -27.18 41.17 32.88
CA ALA A 8 -26.94 39.84 33.41
C ALA A 8 -25.51 39.38 33.72
N LEU A 9 -25.19 39.37 35.02
CA LEU A 9 -24.32 38.36 35.62
C LEU A 9 -24.74 36.96 35.16
N LYS A 10 -23.79 36.20 34.63
CA LYS A 10 -23.58 34.80 35.02
C LYS A 10 -22.29 34.29 34.37
N GLU A 11 -21.18 34.58 35.01
CA GLU A 11 -19.93 33.87 34.78
C GLU A 11 -19.55 33.21 36.09
N SER A 12 -19.77 31.89 36.10
CA SER A 12 -19.21 30.98 37.08
C SER A 12 -17.76 30.71 36.69
N PRO A 13 -16.79 30.90 37.58
CA PRO A 13 -15.54 30.19 37.41
C PRO A 13 -15.11 29.56 38.73
N LEU A 14 -14.82 28.27 38.67
CA LEU A 14 -13.57 27.66 39.13
C LEU A 14 -13.72 26.16 38.85
N GLU A 15 -13.42 25.81 37.60
CA GLU A 15 -13.11 24.44 37.24
C GLU A 15 -11.78 24.09 37.93
N PRO A 16 -11.64 22.92 38.59
CA PRO A 16 -10.36 22.51 39.12
C PRO A 16 -9.40 22.15 37.98
N ASP A 17 -8.25 22.82 37.99
CA ASP A 17 -7.02 22.41 37.30
C ASP A 17 -6.74 20.92 37.54
N GLY A 18 -6.47 20.18 36.47
CA GLY A 18 -6.25 18.75 36.57
C GLY A 18 -5.88 18.07 35.26
N GLU A 19 -4.75 18.50 34.71
CA GLU A 19 -3.79 17.70 33.92
C GLU A 19 -4.10 16.20 33.76
N ARG A 20 -4.11 15.70 32.52
CA ARG A 20 -2.93 15.01 31.97
C ARG A 20 -3.18 14.55 30.54
N ASP A 21 -2.27 14.98 29.69
CA ASP A 21 -1.88 14.39 28.43
C ASP A 21 -1.83 12.85 28.52
N ALA A 22 -2.54 12.21 27.59
CA ALA A 22 -2.15 10.92 27.07
C ALA A 22 -2.07 11.10 25.55
N ASP A 23 -0.86 11.44 25.13
CA ASP A 23 -0.26 11.11 23.84
C ASP A 23 -1.09 10.05 23.10
N VAL A 24 -1.75 10.49 22.02
CA VAL A 24 -2.36 9.57 21.07
C VAL A 24 -1.19 8.96 20.32
N ASP A 25 -0.73 7.84 20.86
CA ASP A 25 0.28 6.97 20.30
C ASP A 25 -0.11 6.65 18.85
N ASP A 26 0.56 7.34 17.93
CA ASP A 26 0.59 7.11 16.49
C ASP A 26 1.39 5.82 16.22
N GLU A 27 0.93 4.68 16.75
CA GLU A 27 1.57 3.39 16.45
C GLU A 27 1.00 2.82 15.16
N ALA A 28 1.69 3.24 14.10
CA ALA A 28 2.16 2.38 13.03
C ALA A 28 1.07 1.49 12.43
N GLY A 29 0.34 2.09 11.48
CA GLY A 29 -0.47 1.35 10.53
C GLY A 29 0.21 0.05 10.13
N ASP A 30 -0.51 -1.04 10.37
CA ASP A 30 -0.30 -2.35 9.80
C ASP A 30 0.10 -2.16 8.33
N ARG A 31 1.41 -2.14 8.08
CA ARG A 31 1.97 -2.06 6.75
C ARG A 31 1.65 -3.41 6.16
N GLY A 32 0.47 -3.51 5.55
CA GLY A 32 0.02 -4.64 4.79
C GLY A 32 1.21 -5.17 4.02
N GLU A 33 1.70 -6.33 4.44
CA GLU A 33 2.93 -6.88 3.95
C GLU A 33 2.68 -7.22 2.49
N GLU A 34 3.12 -6.34 1.56
CA GLU A 34 2.90 -6.58 0.14
C GLU A 34 3.45 -7.98 -0.17
N PRO A 35 2.69 -8.81 -0.91
CA PRO A 35 3.08 -10.19 -1.14
C PRO A 35 4.49 -10.18 -1.73
N ARG A 36 5.42 -10.88 -1.07
CA ARG A 36 6.82 -10.83 -1.46
C ARG A 36 6.96 -11.58 -2.79
N ILE A 37 7.04 -10.82 -3.88
CA ILE A 37 7.22 -11.37 -5.22
C ILE A 37 8.67 -11.77 -5.40
N ARG A 38 8.92 -13.04 -5.71
CA ARG A 38 10.27 -13.55 -6.02
C ARG A 38 10.21 -14.79 -6.88
N CYS A 39 11.24 -14.99 -7.70
CA CYS A 39 11.36 -16.19 -8.52
C CYS A 39 11.39 -17.45 -7.61
N PRO A 40 10.52 -18.44 -7.83
CA PRO A 40 10.50 -19.66 -7.02
C PRO A 40 11.73 -20.55 -7.21
N ARG A 41 12.56 -20.27 -8.24
CA ARG A 41 13.76 -21.04 -8.57
C ARG A 41 15.02 -20.44 -7.95
N CYS A 42 15.30 -19.16 -8.24
CA CYS A 42 16.55 -18.50 -7.84
C CYS A 42 16.34 -17.40 -6.78
N ARG A 43 15.09 -17.15 -6.37
CA ARG A 43 14.70 -16.10 -5.41
C ARG A 43 15.00 -14.67 -5.87
N TRP A 44 15.29 -14.46 -7.15
CA TRP A 44 15.42 -13.13 -7.72
C TRP A 44 14.13 -12.32 -7.52
N VAL A 45 14.28 -11.06 -7.12
CA VAL A 45 13.17 -10.15 -6.81
C VAL A 45 13.05 -9.14 -7.97
N PRO A 46 11.91 -9.09 -8.66
CA PRO A 46 11.67 -8.09 -9.69
C PRO A 46 11.58 -6.69 -9.06
N ARG A 47 12.14 -5.72 -9.76
CA ARG A 47 12.14 -4.30 -9.44
C ARG A 47 11.24 -3.56 -10.41
N ARG A 48 10.86 -2.32 -10.08
CA ARG A 48 10.01 -1.46 -10.94
C ARG A 48 10.53 -1.26 -12.37
N GLY A 49 11.83 -1.42 -12.61
CA GLY A 49 12.44 -1.30 -13.94
C GLY A 49 12.43 -2.58 -14.77
N ASP A 50 12.02 -3.71 -14.19
CA ASP A 50 11.98 -4.99 -14.89
C ASP A 50 10.68 -5.10 -15.71
N ALA A 51 10.80 -5.28 -17.01
CA ALA A 51 9.66 -5.39 -17.92
C ALA A 51 9.67 -6.72 -18.67
N TRP A 52 8.47 -7.19 -19.00
CA TRP A 52 8.25 -8.33 -19.89
C TRP A 52 7.56 -7.84 -21.15
N MET A 53 7.85 -8.50 -22.26
CA MET A 53 7.22 -8.21 -23.52
C MET A 53 6.04 -9.15 -23.75
N CYS A 54 4.86 -8.58 -24.00
CA CYS A 54 3.72 -9.34 -24.48
C CYS A 54 3.91 -9.73 -25.95
N TYR A 55 3.22 -10.77 -26.41
CA TYR A 55 3.20 -11.13 -27.84
C TYR A 55 2.61 -10.04 -28.73
N CYS A 56 1.78 -9.13 -28.19
CA CYS A 56 1.29 -7.97 -28.93
C CYS A 56 2.34 -6.86 -29.09
N GLY A 57 3.51 -6.99 -28.45
CA GLY A 57 4.59 -5.99 -28.47
C GLY A 57 4.56 -4.99 -27.32
N CYS A 58 3.56 -5.03 -26.44
CA CYS A 58 3.50 -4.18 -25.24
C CYS A 58 4.50 -4.64 -24.18
N GLU A 59 5.36 -3.73 -23.72
CA GLU A 59 6.21 -3.94 -22.55
C GLU A 59 5.43 -3.59 -21.27
N PHE A 60 5.40 -4.50 -20.31
CA PHE A 60 4.67 -4.32 -19.07
C PHE A 60 5.32 -5.08 -17.92
N HIS A 61 5.17 -4.57 -16.69
CA HIS A 61 5.62 -5.29 -15.50
C HIS A 61 4.54 -6.33 -15.12
N THR A 62 4.83 -7.62 -15.31
CA THR A 62 3.82 -8.68 -15.13
C THR A 62 3.17 -8.67 -13.75
N PHE A 63 3.88 -8.25 -12.70
CA PHE A 63 3.32 -8.27 -11.36
C PHE A 63 2.46 -7.04 -11.01
N GLU A 64 2.50 -5.96 -11.81
CA GLU A 64 1.61 -4.80 -11.61
C GLU A 64 0.17 -5.13 -12.02
N THR A 65 0.01 -6.05 -12.97
CA THR A 65 -1.28 -6.44 -13.56
C THR A 65 -1.63 -7.91 -13.29
N ALA A 66 -0.94 -8.56 -12.34
CA ALA A 66 -1.08 -9.98 -12.05
C ALA A 66 -0.99 -10.90 -13.29
N GLY A 67 -0.15 -10.55 -14.24
CA GLY A 67 0.11 -11.27 -15.48
C GLY A 67 -0.82 -10.88 -16.63
N ARG A 68 -1.69 -9.87 -16.46
CA ARG A 68 -2.60 -9.42 -17.52
C ARG A 68 -1.97 -8.33 -18.37
N CYS A 69 -1.86 -8.51 -19.67
CA CYS A 69 -1.41 -7.44 -20.56
C CYS A 69 -2.42 -6.27 -20.52
N PRO A 70 -1.99 -5.02 -20.28
CA PRO A 70 -2.89 -3.87 -20.27
C PRO A 70 -3.42 -3.49 -21.65
N ASP A 71 -2.72 -3.87 -22.72
CA ASP A 71 -3.05 -3.51 -24.10
C ASP A 71 -4.02 -4.52 -24.74
N CYS A 72 -3.64 -5.80 -24.78
CA CYS A 72 -4.45 -6.85 -25.41
C CYS A 72 -5.32 -7.67 -24.43
N GLY A 73 -5.14 -7.48 -23.11
CA GLY A 73 -5.89 -8.20 -22.08
C GLY A 73 -5.48 -9.66 -21.86
N PHE A 74 -4.45 -10.16 -22.55
CA PHE A 74 -4.01 -11.55 -22.40
C PHE A 74 -3.49 -11.86 -21.01
N GLN A 75 -3.91 -13.00 -20.45
CA GLN A 75 -3.49 -13.45 -19.12
C GLN A 75 -2.34 -14.45 -19.21
N TYR A 76 -1.15 -14.02 -18.80
CA TYR A 76 0.00 -14.89 -18.60
C TYR A 76 -0.22 -15.75 -17.36
N ARG A 77 -0.15 -17.08 -17.54
CA ARG A 77 -0.16 -18.06 -16.44
C ARG A 77 1.24 -18.44 -15.97
N GLU A 78 2.24 -18.08 -16.75
CA GLU A 78 3.66 -18.34 -16.49
C GLU A 78 4.45 -17.06 -16.74
N THR A 79 5.49 -16.87 -15.95
CA THR A 79 6.39 -15.72 -16.06
C THR A 79 7.83 -16.22 -16.09
N MET A 80 8.59 -15.70 -17.06
CA MET A 80 10.01 -15.97 -17.20
C MET A 80 10.81 -15.16 -16.19
N CYS A 81 11.77 -15.77 -15.51
CA CYS A 81 12.70 -15.01 -14.67
C CYS A 81 13.76 -14.31 -15.52
N LEU A 82 14.01 -13.02 -15.30
CA LEU A 82 15.04 -12.27 -16.02
C LEU A 82 16.46 -12.58 -15.53
N ALA A 83 16.62 -13.20 -14.36
CA ALA A 83 17.92 -13.56 -13.80
C ALA A 83 18.37 -15.00 -14.11
N CYS A 84 17.45 -15.97 -14.08
CA CYS A 84 17.77 -17.38 -14.36
C CYS A 84 17.10 -17.94 -15.61
N GLU A 85 16.37 -17.09 -16.35
CA GLU A 85 15.74 -17.40 -17.64
C GLU A 85 14.74 -18.57 -17.61
N ARG A 86 14.37 -19.03 -16.41
CA ARG A 86 13.45 -20.14 -16.22
C ARG A 86 12.02 -19.65 -16.12
N TRP A 87 11.13 -20.31 -16.87
CA TRP A 87 9.69 -20.16 -16.73
C TRP A 87 9.20 -20.80 -15.44
N SER A 88 8.29 -20.09 -14.75
CA SER A 88 7.59 -20.60 -13.58
C SER A 88 6.14 -20.11 -13.58
N PRO A 89 5.19 -20.87 -13.01
CA PRO A 89 3.80 -20.43 -12.89
C PRO A 89 3.73 -19.07 -12.21
N HIS A 90 2.96 -18.12 -12.75
CA HIS A 90 2.88 -16.75 -12.27
C HIS A 90 2.49 -16.70 -10.77
N LEU A 91 1.54 -17.54 -10.36
CA LEU A 91 1.11 -17.68 -8.97
C LEU A 91 2.23 -18.14 -8.01
N ALA A 92 3.20 -18.93 -8.49
CA ALA A 92 4.31 -19.41 -7.67
C ALA A 92 5.33 -18.32 -7.31
N TRP A 93 5.22 -17.14 -7.92
CA TRP A 93 6.08 -16.00 -7.60
C TRP A 93 5.65 -15.25 -6.33
N TYR A 94 4.37 -15.35 -5.96
CA TYR A 94 3.85 -14.68 -4.77
C TYR A 94 4.13 -15.56 -3.55
N THR A 95 4.98 -15.10 -2.64
CA THR A 95 5.19 -15.78 -1.36
C THR A 95 4.44 -15.07 -0.25
N ASP A 96 3.43 -15.78 0.28
CA ASP A 96 2.52 -15.47 1.39
C ASP A 96 1.54 -14.28 1.20
N PRO A 97 0.21 -14.50 1.30
CA PRO A 97 -0.70 -13.49 1.82
C PRO A 97 -0.65 -13.51 3.37
N PRO A 98 -0.81 -12.35 4.05
CA PRO A 98 -0.74 -12.27 5.51
C PRO A 98 -1.71 -13.26 6.19
N ARG A 99 -1.25 -13.88 7.28
CA ARG A 99 -2.04 -14.76 8.16
C ARG A 99 -3.04 -14.00 9.00
#